data_AF-A0A2T8HEJ3-F1
#
_entry.id   AF-A0A2T8HEJ3-F1
#
_cell.length_a   1.000
_cell.length_b   1.000
_cell.length_c   1.000
_cell.angle_alpha   90.00
_cell.angle_beta   90.00
_cell.angle_gamma   90.00
#
_symmetry.space_group_name_H-M   'P 1'
#
loop_
_entity.id
_entity.type
_entity.pdbx_description
1 polymer ?
#
loop_
_entity_poly.entity_id
_entity_poly.type
_entity_poly.pdbx_seq_one_letter_code
_entity_poly.pdbx_strand_id
1 'polypeptide(L)'
;MEQEEQDIILMCIDFAQKADELENKGFHDRSYQENGFVEDFNTLFDQYAYGKQNRTLSGLNFQQPPRYASINSSSSKNIEQLSKARYQVTFLTEPKWQSIRFLVDKKAGAWKITRFETYLGIANHGKDVGEEIWRKHKL
;
A
#
# COMPACT_ATOMS: atom_id res chain seq x y z
N MET A 1 11.07 -6.19 18.18
CA MET A 1 9.97 -6.32 17.21
C MET A 1 9.26 -7.62 17.52
N GLU A 2 7.99 -7.55 17.87
CA GLU A 2 7.16 -8.70 18.20
C GLU A 2 6.82 -9.50 16.94
N GLN A 3 6.44 -10.78 17.08
CA GLN A 3 6.08 -11.62 15.92
C GLN A 3 4.93 -11.01 15.11
N GLU A 4 3.91 -10.46 15.78
CA GLU A 4 2.77 -9.81 15.14
C GLU A 4 3.20 -8.60 14.28
N GLU A 5 4.18 -7.83 14.74
CA GLU A 5 4.74 -6.70 13.98
C GLU A 5 5.47 -7.17 12.72
N GLN A 6 6.24 -8.26 12.82
CA GLN A 6 6.92 -8.86 11.68
C GLN A 6 5.92 -9.37 10.64
N ASP A 7 4.87 -10.06 11.09
CA ASP A 7 3.81 -10.57 10.22
C ASP A 7 3.08 -9.43 9.49
N ILE A 8 2.82 -8.31 10.18
CA ILE A 8 2.21 -7.11 9.58
C ILE A 8 3.12 -6.47 8.53
N ILE A 9 4.44 -6.41 8.78
CA ILE A 9 5.41 -5.90 7.81
C ILE A 9 5.44 -6.80 6.56
N LEU A 10 5.52 -8.12 6.76
CA LEU A 10 5.52 -9.11 5.67
C LEU A 10 4.24 -9.02 4.85
N MET A 11 3.09 -8.87 5.49
CA MET A 11 1.80 -8.65 4.84
C MET A 11 1.84 -7.42 3.91
N CYS A 12 2.45 -6.31 4.33
CA CYS A 12 2.59 -5.11 3.49
C CYS A 12 3.50 -5.35 2.28
N ILE A 13 4.59 -6.10 2.47
CA ILE A 13 5.56 -6.44 1.42
C ILE A 13 4.88 -7.33 0.37
N ASP A 14 4.25 -8.42 0.82
CA ASP A 14 3.55 -9.38 -0.05
C ASP A 14 2.44 -8.72 -0.86
N PHE A 15 1.65 -7.85 -0.23
CA PHE A 15 0.59 -7.12 -0.93
C PHE A 15 1.16 -6.29 -2.08
N ALA A 16 2.20 -5.49 -1.81
CA ALA A 16 2.78 -4.63 -2.83
C ALA A 16 3.46 -5.42 -3.95
N GLN A 17 4.16 -6.51 -3.62
CA GLN A 17 4.77 -7.39 -4.61
C GLN A 17 3.73 -7.97 -5.57
N LYS A 18 2.69 -8.60 -5.00
CA LYS A 18 1.62 -9.22 -5.79
C LYS A 18 0.84 -8.18 -6.59
N ALA A 19 0.58 -7.00 -6.02
CA ALA A 19 -0.09 -5.92 -6.75
C ALA A 19 0.71 -5.48 -7.98
N ASP A 20 2.03 -5.28 -7.85
CA ASP A 20 2.89 -4.94 -8.99
C ASP A 20 2.99 -6.09 -10.02
N GLU A 21 3.03 -7.35 -9.58
CA GLU A 21 3.01 -8.52 -10.48
C GLU A 21 1.72 -8.59 -11.31
N LEU A 22 0.57 -8.38 -10.67
CA LEU A 22 -0.72 -8.37 -11.35
C LEU A 22 -0.84 -7.20 -12.34
N GLU A 23 -0.38 -6.00 -11.96
CA GLU A 23 -0.32 -4.85 -12.88
C GLU A 23 0.60 -5.12 -14.06
N ASN A 24 1.79 -5.65 -13.81
CA ASN A 24 2.76 -5.94 -14.87
C ASN A 24 2.21 -6.97 -15.86
N LYS A 25 1.53 -8.01 -15.36
CA LYS A 25 0.84 -9.00 -16.19
C LYS A 25 -0.29 -8.35 -16.99
N GLY A 26 -1.12 -7.51 -16.36
CA GLY A 26 -2.20 -6.77 -17.02
C GLY A 26 -1.73 -5.78 -18.08
N PHE A 27 -0.54 -5.20 -17.91
CA PHE A 27 0.05 -4.28 -18.88
C PHE A 27 0.57 -4.98 -20.13
N HIS A 28 1.13 -6.19 -19.99
CA HIS A 28 1.75 -6.92 -21.09
C HIS A 28 0.83 -7.95 -21.76
N ASP A 29 -0.29 -8.32 -21.14
CA ASP A 29 -1.27 -9.27 -21.68
C ASP A 29 -2.67 -8.65 -21.69
N ARG A 30 -3.09 -8.20 -22.88
CA ARG A 30 -4.42 -7.61 -23.10
C ARG A 30 -5.56 -8.59 -22.85
N SER A 31 -5.37 -9.87 -23.16
CA SER A 31 -6.40 -10.89 -22.92
C SER A 31 -6.62 -11.08 -21.42
N TYR A 32 -5.52 -11.12 -20.66
CA TYR A 32 -5.59 -11.17 -19.20
C TYR A 32 -6.15 -9.87 -18.61
N GLN A 33 -5.76 -8.71 -19.14
CA GLN A 33 -6.29 -7.42 -18.72
C GLN A 33 -7.82 -7.37 -18.81
N GLU A 34 -8.38 -7.89 -19.89
CA GLU A 34 -9.81 -7.86 -20.17
C GLU A 34 -10.62 -8.90 -19.37
N ASN A 35 -10.02 -10.06 -19.07
CA ASN A 35 -10.77 -11.21 -18.55
C ASN A 35 -10.38 -11.70 -17.14
N GLY A 36 -9.16 -11.43 -16.69
CA GLY A 36 -8.62 -12.01 -15.43
C GLY A 36 -8.11 -11.00 -14.42
N PHE A 37 -7.66 -9.82 -14.86
CA PHE A 37 -7.03 -8.84 -13.98
C PHE A 37 -7.92 -8.41 -12.80
N VAL A 38 -9.19 -8.12 -13.07
CA VAL A 38 -10.14 -7.66 -12.04
C VAL A 38 -10.37 -8.74 -10.98
N GLU A 39 -10.50 -10.00 -11.38
CA GLU A 39 -10.75 -11.13 -10.48
C GLU A 39 -9.54 -11.41 -9.58
N ASP A 40 -8.35 -11.51 -10.16
CA ASP A 40 -7.11 -11.75 -9.41
C ASP A 40 -6.81 -10.60 -8.44
N PHE A 41 -7.07 -9.36 -8.86
CA PHE A 41 -6.85 -8.18 -8.02
C PHE A 41 -7.86 -8.10 -6.87
N ASN A 42 -9.14 -8.46 -7.09
CA ASN A 42 -10.13 -8.55 -6.02
C ASN A 42 -9.74 -9.63 -5.00
N THR A 43 -9.24 -10.78 -5.47
CA THR A 43 -8.74 -11.86 -4.60
C THR A 43 -7.57 -11.37 -3.72
N LEU A 44 -6.65 -10.57 -4.29
CA LEU A 44 -5.57 -9.96 -3.52
C LEU A 44 -6.11 -9.01 -2.43
N PHE A 45 -7.14 -8.22 -2.76
CA PHE A 45 -7.77 -7.32 -1.80
C PHE A 45 -8.45 -8.08 -0.67
N ASP A 46 -9.23 -9.11 -0.97
CA ASP A 46 -9.86 -9.94 0.04
C ASP A 46 -8.83 -10.57 0.99
N GLN A 47 -7.64 -10.91 0.49
CA GLN A 47 -6.55 -11.47 1.29
C GLN A 47 -5.84 -10.42 2.16
N TYR A 48 -5.60 -9.21 1.68
CA TYR A 48 -4.66 -8.27 2.33
C TYR A 48 -5.27 -6.92 2.75
N ALA A 49 -6.41 -6.50 2.21
CA ALA A 49 -6.93 -5.14 2.37
C ALA A 49 -8.43 -5.08 2.74
N TYR A 50 -8.82 -4.07 3.52
CA TYR A 50 -10.24 -3.70 3.67
C TYR A 50 -10.61 -2.65 2.62
N GLY A 51 -10.84 -3.09 1.39
CA GLY A 51 -11.36 -2.26 0.30
C GLY A 51 -12.75 -2.73 -0.12
N LYS A 52 -13.72 -1.81 -0.24
CA LYS A 52 -14.87 -2.02 -1.13
C LYS A 52 -14.57 -1.20 -2.38
N GLN A 53 -14.12 -1.81 -3.48
CA GLN A 53 -14.11 -1.11 -4.76
C GLN A 53 -14.81 -1.93 -5.84
N ASN A 54 -15.98 -1.42 -6.25
CA ASN A 54 -16.55 -1.65 -7.57
C ASN A 54 -15.50 -1.21 -8.60
N ARG A 55 -14.96 -2.13 -9.42
CA ARG A 55 -14.14 -1.73 -10.57
C ARG A 55 -14.62 -2.39 -11.86
N THR A 56 -15.01 -1.52 -12.78
CA THR A 56 -15.19 -1.77 -14.21
C THR A 56 -13.84 -1.69 -14.93
N LEU A 57 -13.72 -2.38 -16.07
CA LEU A 57 -12.57 -2.39 -16.99
C LEU A 57 -12.09 -0.99 -17.42
N SER A 58 -12.94 0.04 -17.37
CA SER A 58 -12.61 1.45 -17.69
C SER A 58 -12.08 2.27 -16.50
N GLY A 59 -12.00 1.67 -15.31
CA GLY A 59 -11.72 2.32 -14.02
C GLY A 59 -10.42 1.84 -13.35
N LEU A 60 -9.33 1.75 -14.11
CA LEU A 60 -7.93 1.65 -13.62
C LEU A 60 -7.52 2.91 -12.84
N ASN A 61 -8.28 3.29 -11.81
CA ASN A 61 -7.87 4.33 -10.85
C ASN A 61 -7.03 3.74 -9.71
N PHE A 62 -6.18 2.75 -10.02
CA PHE A 62 -4.96 2.54 -9.25
C PHE A 62 -3.90 3.35 -10.00
N GLN A 63 -4.03 4.68 -9.97
CA GLN A 63 -3.11 5.51 -10.76
C GLN A 63 -1.65 5.30 -10.31
N GLN A 64 -1.42 4.84 -9.07
CA GLN A 64 -0.10 4.53 -8.51
C GLN A 64 -0.23 3.50 -7.37
N PRO A 65 -0.16 2.18 -7.59
CA PRO A 65 -0.05 1.24 -6.48
C PRO A 65 1.19 1.53 -5.64
N PRO A 66 1.24 1.03 -4.40
CA PRO A 66 2.49 1.04 -3.67
C PRO A 66 3.49 0.19 -4.43
N ARG A 67 4.48 0.84 -5.04
CA ARG A 67 5.49 0.18 -5.87
C ARG A 67 6.37 -0.69 -4.99
N TYR A 68 6.38 -1.99 -5.27
CA TYR A 68 7.23 -2.97 -4.60
C TYR A 68 8.70 -2.60 -4.72
N ALA A 69 9.11 -2.02 -5.85
CA ALA A 69 10.48 -1.53 -6.03
C ALA A 69 10.91 -0.60 -4.88
N SER A 70 10.05 0.35 -4.49
CA SER A 70 10.32 1.30 -3.40
C SER A 70 10.34 0.65 -2.02
N ILE A 71 9.52 -0.39 -1.82
CA ILE A 71 9.49 -1.17 -0.58
C ILE A 71 10.73 -2.06 -0.46
N ASN A 72 11.14 -2.68 -1.56
CA ASN A 72 12.31 -3.56 -1.62
C ASN A 72 13.62 -2.77 -1.48
N SER A 73 13.67 -1.56 -2.04
CA SER A 73 14.81 -0.64 -1.91
C SER A 73 14.77 0.22 -0.64
N SER A 74 13.88 -0.07 0.32
CA SER A 74 13.77 0.71 1.54
C SER A 74 15.07 0.61 2.35
N SER A 75 15.65 1.76 2.73
CA SER A 75 16.79 1.84 3.63
C SER A 75 16.41 1.48 5.07
N SER A 76 15.14 1.67 5.45
CA SER A 76 14.62 1.24 6.74
C SER A 76 13.14 0.90 6.71
N LYS A 77 12.74 0.02 7.64
CA LYS A 77 11.36 -0.44 7.85
C LYS A 77 10.99 -0.13 9.29
N ASN A 78 10.06 0.81 9.48
CA ASN A 78 9.60 1.23 10.80
C ASN A 78 8.14 0.82 10.98
N ILE A 79 7.80 0.28 12.14
CA ILE A 79 6.41 -0.01 12.51
C ILE A 79 6.09 0.72 13.81
N GLU A 80 4.95 1.41 13.81
CA GLU A 80 4.47 2.20 14.94
C GLU A 80 3.04 1.76 15.30
N GLN A 81 2.84 1.41 16.56
CA GLN A 81 1.51 1.10 17.08
C GLN A 81 0.75 2.39 17.40
N LEU A 82 -0.24 2.74 16.59
CA LEU A 82 -1.09 3.91 16.82
C LEU A 82 -2.24 3.63 17.79
N SER A 83 -2.68 2.37 17.86
CA SER A 83 -3.64 1.88 18.85
C SER A 83 -3.59 0.34 18.94
N LYS A 84 -4.32 -0.26 19.89
CA LYS A 84 -4.46 -1.73 20.01
C LYS A 84 -4.94 -2.43 18.72
N ALA A 85 -5.62 -1.69 17.83
CA ALA A 85 -6.18 -2.22 16.58
C ALA A 85 -5.63 -1.51 15.34
N ARG A 86 -4.52 -0.76 15.45
CA ARG A 86 -3.95 -0.01 14.32
C ARG A 86 -2.42 0.09 14.39
N TYR A 87 -1.78 -0.28 13.29
CA TYR A 87 -0.37 -0.05 13.03
C TYR A 87 -0.15 0.86 11.83
N GLN A 88 0.97 1.59 11.87
CA GLN A 88 1.54 2.31 10.75
C GLN A 88 2.86 1.66 10.39
N VAL A 89 3.01 1.22 9.14
CA VAL A 89 4.26 0.63 8.62
C VAL A 89 4.85 1.59 7.62
N THR A 90 6.08 2.05 7.85
CA THR A 90 6.79 2.98 6.96
C THR A 90 8.02 2.31 6.37
N PHE A 91 8.08 2.31 5.04
CA PHE A 91 9.22 1.92 4.24
C PHE A 91 9.91 3.21 3.77
N LEU A 92 10.99 3.59 4.44
CA LEU A 92 11.76 4.78 4.09
C LEU A 92 12.81 4.44 3.03
N THR A 93 12.96 5.30 2.05
CA THR A 93 13.90 5.14 0.92
C THR A 93 14.85 6.32 0.83
N GLU A 94 15.97 6.12 0.15
CA GLU A 94 16.79 7.21 -0.37
C GLU A 94 16.80 7.13 -1.90
N PRO A 95 16.15 8.08 -2.61
CA PRO A 95 15.63 9.35 -2.11
C PRO A 95 14.27 9.24 -1.38
N LYS A 96 14.05 10.12 -0.39
CA LYS A 96 12.86 10.10 0.51
C LYS A 96 11.50 10.17 -0.19
N TRP A 97 11.41 10.78 -1.38
CA TRP A 97 10.17 10.86 -2.16
C TRP A 97 9.64 9.53 -2.68
N GLN A 98 10.44 8.46 -2.61
CA GLN A 98 9.99 7.11 -2.90
C GLN A 98 9.44 6.39 -1.67
N SER A 99 9.40 7.03 -0.50
CA SER A 99 8.96 6.38 0.73
C SER A 99 7.47 6.10 0.69
N ILE A 100 7.09 4.93 1.21
CA ILE A 100 5.71 4.44 1.26
C ILE A 100 5.36 4.12 2.70
N ARG A 101 4.13 4.44 3.08
CA ARG A 101 3.56 4.11 4.38
C ARG A 101 2.25 3.36 4.21
N PHE A 102 2.01 2.36 5.03
CA PHE A 102 0.74 1.63 5.11
C PHE A 102 0.09 1.88 6.46
N LEU A 103 -1.24 2.00 6.46
CA LEU A 103 -2.01 1.81 7.68
C LEU A 103 -2.72 0.47 7.66
N VAL A 104 -2.55 -0.26 8.76
CA VAL A 104 -3.06 -1.61 8.95
C VAL A 104 -3.99 -1.60 10.15
N ASP A 105 -5.23 -2.06 9.96
CA ASP A 105 -6.24 -2.13 11.02
C ASP A 105 -6.62 -3.58 11.32
N LYS A 106 -6.86 -3.90 12.60
CA LYS A 106 -7.44 -5.17 13.02
C LYS A 106 -8.96 -5.05 13.02
N LYS A 107 -9.64 -5.83 12.17
CA LYS A 107 -11.11 -5.96 12.22
C LYS A 107 -11.48 -7.44 12.20
N ALA A 108 -12.50 -7.82 12.97
CA ALA A 108 -12.95 -9.22 13.07
C ALA A 108 -11.82 -10.24 13.32
N GLY A 109 -10.79 -9.85 14.08
CA GLY A 109 -9.63 -10.70 14.38
C GLY A 109 -8.52 -10.73 13.34
N ALA A 110 -8.71 -10.14 12.14
CA ALA A 110 -7.72 -10.12 11.07
C ALA A 110 -7.15 -8.71 10.84
N TRP A 111 -5.83 -8.64 10.68
CA TRP A 111 -5.14 -7.43 10.21
C TRP A 111 -5.32 -7.30 8.70
N LYS A 112 -5.65 -6.10 8.23
CA LYS A 112 -5.65 -5.78 6.81
C LYS A 112 -5.20 -4.35 6.60
N ILE A 113 -4.66 -4.10 5.43
CA ILE A 113 -4.28 -2.78 4.94
C ILE A 113 -5.56 -1.98 4.63
N THR A 114 -5.64 -0.75 5.12
CA THR A 114 -6.80 0.13 4.90
C THR A 114 -6.49 1.29 3.97
N ARG A 115 -5.22 1.71 3.94
CA ARG A 115 -4.71 2.75 3.04
C ARG A 115 -3.21 2.62 2.94
N PHE A 116 -2.67 3.21 1.87
CA PHE A 116 -1.25 3.51 1.78
C PHE A 116 -1.06 5.00 1.48
N GLU A 117 0.14 5.49 1.76
CA GLU A 117 0.52 6.87 1.60
C GLU A 117 1.89 6.97 0.94
N THR A 118 2.06 7.93 0.04
CA THR A 118 3.33 8.20 -0.63
C THR A 118 3.85 9.57 -0.21
N TYR A 119 5.15 9.67 0.08
CA TYR A 119 5.76 10.95 0.47
C TYR A 119 5.66 12.00 -0.65
N LEU A 120 5.25 13.22 -0.31
CA LEU A 120 5.21 14.34 -1.24
C LEU A 120 6.29 15.38 -0.99
N GLY A 121 6.69 15.59 0.27
CA GLY A 121 7.63 16.64 0.63
C GLY A 121 7.40 17.20 2.02
N ILE A 122 7.87 18.42 2.22
CA ILE A 122 7.66 19.21 3.44
C ILE A 122 6.73 20.37 3.08
N ALA A 123 5.72 20.60 3.90
CA ALA A 123 4.84 21.75 3.74
C ALA A 123 5.61 23.06 3.89
N ASN A 124 5.49 23.93 2.88
CA ASN A 124 6.21 25.20 2.80
C ASN A 124 5.32 26.42 3.11
N HIS A 125 4.00 26.24 3.26
CA HIS A 125 3.05 27.30 3.57
C HIS A 125 1.90 26.81 4.46
N GLY A 126 1.29 27.72 5.22
CA GLY A 126 0.11 27.45 6.05
C GLY A 126 0.42 27.15 7.52
N LYS A 127 -0.51 26.48 8.20
CA LYS A 127 -0.38 26.11 9.62
C LYS A 127 0.62 24.98 9.85
N ASP A 128 0.84 24.16 8.82
CA ASP A 128 1.60 22.91 8.91
C ASP A 128 3.04 23.07 8.37
N VAL A 129 3.56 24.31 8.29
CA VAL A 129 4.91 24.60 7.76
C VAL A 129 5.96 23.78 8.53
N GLY A 130 6.78 23.05 7.79
CA GLY A 130 7.81 22.17 8.34
C GLY A 130 7.34 20.73 8.58
N GLU A 131 6.05 20.43 8.43
CA GLU A 131 5.52 19.08 8.55
C GLU A 131 5.66 18.28 7.25
N GLU A 132 5.79 16.95 7.38
CA GLU A 132 5.83 16.05 6.25
C GLU A 132 4.45 15.89 5.60
N ILE A 133 4.40 16.04 4.29
CA ILE A 133 3.18 15.80 3.50
C ILE A 133 3.22 14.39 2.93
N TRP A 134 2.16 13.64 3.21
CA TRP A 134 1.93 12.30 2.69
C TRP A 134 0.62 12.28 1.88
N ARG A 135 0.69 11.87 0.61
CA ARG A 135 -0.49 11.69 -0.24
C ARG A 135 -1.19 10.40 0.17
N LYS A 136 -2.44 10.49 0.57
CA LYS A 136 -3.27 9.35 0.97
C LYS A 136 -3.91 8.71 -0.25
N HIS A 137 -3.76 7.39 -0.36
CA HIS A 137 -4.40 6.57 -1.38
C HIS A 137 -5.36 5.60 -0.71
N LYS A 138 -6.63 5.64 -1.13
CA LYS A 138 -7.62 4.66 -0.69
C LYS A 138 -7.43 3.40 -1.50
N LEU A 139 -7.38 2.27 -0.79
CA LEU A 139 -7.46 0.94 -1.36
C LEU A 139 -8.88 0.68 -1.87
#